data_AF-A0A5M6HRC8-F1
#
_entry.id   AF-A0A5M6HRC8-F1
#
_cell.length_a   1.000
_cell.length_b   1.000
_cell.length_c   1.000
_cell.angle_alpha   90.00
_cell.angle_beta   90.00
_cell.angle_gamma   90.00
#
_symmetry.space_group_name_H-M   'P 1'
#
loop_
_entity.id
_entity.type
_entity.pdbx_description
1 polymer ?
#
loop_
_entity_poly.entity_id
_entity_poly.type
_entity_poly.pdbx_seq_one_letter_code
_entity_poly.pdbx_strand_id
1 'polypeptide(L)'
;MSERKKWTESDVQHLVETLKADRPDLWEIYIQGEILEETVPDDAAQWIRMTMYQLFPEQSFGERTGLLILFRDVVRRQLGLEN
;
A
#
# COMPACT_ATOMS: atom_id res chain seq x y z
N MET A 1 -2.37 24.40 13.58
CA MET A 1 -2.79 23.37 12.61
C MET A 1 -1.63 22.42 12.48
N SER A 2 -1.80 21.12 12.72
CA SER A 2 -0.73 20.14 12.53
C SER A 2 -0.37 20.11 11.05
N GLU A 3 0.92 20.15 10.71
CA GLU A 3 1.37 20.02 9.33
C GLU A 3 0.93 18.64 8.79
N ARG A 4 0.38 18.60 7.56
CA ARG A 4 0.01 17.33 6.92
C ARG A 4 1.26 16.46 6.74
N LYS A 5 1.17 15.16 7.06
CA LYS A 5 2.26 14.21 6.81
C LYS A 5 2.56 14.15 5.31
N LYS A 6 3.85 14.28 4.97
CA LYS A 6 4.38 13.99 3.62
C LYS A 6 4.91 12.57 3.61
N TRP A 7 4.30 11.69 2.81
CA TRP A 7 4.74 10.31 2.68
C TRP A 7 6.03 10.19 1.87
N THR A 8 6.84 9.20 2.23
CA THR A 8 8.12 8.90 1.60
C THR A 8 8.16 7.47 1.08
N GLU A 9 9.12 7.16 0.22
CA GLU A 9 9.34 5.77 -0.22
C GLU A 9 9.71 4.85 0.95
N SER A 10 10.33 5.36 2.01
CA SER A 10 10.62 4.58 3.21
C SER A 10 9.35 4.18 3.97
N ASP A 11 8.35 5.06 4.08
CA ASP A 11 7.04 4.71 4.66
C ASP A 11 6.38 3.57 3.86
N VAL A 12 6.51 3.62 2.53
CA VAL A 12 5.99 2.58 1.64
C VAL A 12 6.77 1.28 1.78
N GLN A 13 8.10 1.32 1.85
CA GLN A 13 8.91 0.13 2.08
C GLN A 13 8.53 -0.55 3.39
N HIS A 14 8.34 0.23 4.47
CA HIS A 14 7.87 -0.30 5.74
C HIS A 14 6.50 -0.98 5.64
N LEU A 15 5.56 -0.37 4.91
CA LEU A 15 4.26 -0.98 4.62
C LEU A 15 4.42 -2.28 3.83
N VAL A 16 5.19 -2.29 2.74
CA VAL A 16 5.42 -3.48 1.89
C VAL A 16 6.04 -4.62 2.68
N GLU A 17 7.05 -4.35 3.50
CA GLU A 17 7.70 -5.35 4.35
C GLU A 17 6.71 -5.96 5.35
N THR A 18 5.90 -5.11 5.98
CA THR A 18 4.85 -5.57 6.93
C THR A 18 3.82 -6.44 6.22
N LEU A 19 3.34 -6.02 5.05
CA LEU A 19 2.37 -6.77 4.25
C LEU A 19 2.91 -8.14 3.83
N LYS A 20 4.14 -8.20 3.32
CA LYS A 20 4.80 -9.46 2.93
C LYS A 20 4.96 -10.42 4.11
N ALA A 21 5.25 -9.88 5.30
CA ALA A 21 5.47 -10.68 6.51
C ALA A 21 4.16 -11.18 7.14
N ASP A 22 3.10 -10.37 7.13
CA ASP A 22 1.82 -10.68 7.77
C ASP A 22 1.00 -11.71 6.96
N ARG A 23 0.78 -11.43 5.66
CA ARG A 23 -0.05 -12.27 4.78
C ARG A 23 0.58 -12.38 3.39
N PRO A 24 1.59 -13.26 3.22
CA PRO A 24 2.25 -13.45 1.92
C PRO A 24 1.28 -13.93 0.83
N ASP A 25 0.21 -14.63 1.21
CA ASP A 25 -0.86 -15.07 0.31
C ASP A 25 -1.66 -13.89 -0.27
N LEU A 26 -2.06 -12.93 0.56
CA LEU A 26 -2.77 -11.73 0.11
C LEU A 26 -1.84 -10.77 -0.63
N TRP A 27 -0.55 -10.75 -0.26
CA TRP A 27 0.46 -10.02 -1.01
C TRP A 27 0.59 -10.55 -2.45
N GLU A 28 0.66 -11.87 -2.64
CA GLU A 28 0.73 -12.47 -3.98
C GLU A 28 -0.52 -12.13 -4.81
N ILE A 29 -1.71 -12.23 -4.22
CA ILE A 29 -2.98 -11.84 -4.86
C ILE A 29 -2.95 -10.38 -5.31
N TYR A 30 -2.48 -9.47 -4.45
CA TYR A 30 -2.35 -8.05 -4.79
C TYR A 30 -1.40 -7.83 -5.97
N ILE A 31 -0.22 -8.47 -5.95
CA ILE A 31 0.77 -8.36 -7.03
C ILE A 31 0.21 -8.89 -8.36
N GLN A 32 -0.48 -10.04 -8.36
CA GLN A 32 -1.11 -10.57 -9.57
C GLN A 32 -2.15 -9.58 -10.13
N GLY A 33 -2.95 -8.95 -9.27
CA GLY A 33 -3.88 -7.89 -9.69
C GLY A 33 -3.18 -6.72 -10.37
N GLU A 34 -2.04 -6.25 -9.83
CA GLU A 34 -1.27 -5.15 -10.46
C GLU A 34 -0.65 -5.56 -11.81
N ILE A 35 -0.20 -6.81 -11.95
CA ILE A 35 0.39 -7.35 -13.20
C ILE A 35 -0.66 -7.54 -14.29
N LEU A 36 -1.81 -8.12 -13.94
CA LEU A 36 -2.88 -8.43 -14.89
C LEU A 36 -3.75 -7.21 -15.21
N GLU A 37 -3.50 -6.07 -14.54
CA GLU A 37 -4.34 -4.87 -14.57
C GLU A 37 -5.80 -5.16 -14.17
N GLU A 38 -5.99 -6.16 -13.30
CA GLU A 38 -7.29 -6.57 -12.81
C GLU A 38 -7.67 -5.83 -11.53
N THR A 39 -8.97 -5.88 -11.21
CA THR A 39 -9.44 -5.35 -9.94
C THR A 39 -8.89 -6.22 -8.80
N VAL A 40 -8.10 -5.60 -7.92
CA VAL A 40 -7.62 -6.26 -6.69
C VAL A 40 -8.83 -6.70 -5.86
N PRO A 41 -8.91 -7.98 -5.43
CA PRO A 41 -9.98 -8.47 -4.58
C PRO A 41 -10.19 -7.64 -3.31
N ASP A 42 -11.45 -7.52 -2.87
CA ASP A 42 -11.85 -6.66 -1.75
C ASP A 42 -11.13 -7.01 -0.44
N ASP A 43 -10.85 -8.29 -0.20
CA ASP A 43 -10.15 -8.79 0.97
C ASP A 43 -8.68 -8.32 1.00
N ALA A 44 -7.95 -8.45 -0.11
CA ALA A 44 -6.59 -7.93 -0.25
C ALA A 44 -6.57 -6.40 -0.12
N ALA A 45 -7.51 -5.70 -0.75
CA ALA A 45 -7.62 -4.24 -0.65
C ALA A 45 -7.99 -3.77 0.77
N GLN A 46 -8.86 -4.49 1.48
CA GLN A 46 -9.21 -4.19 2.87
C GLN A 46 -8.02 -4.46 3.80
N TRP A 47 -7.31 -5.56 3.59
CA TRP A 47 -6.13 -5.92 4.38
C TRP A 47 -5.01 -4.86 4.28
N ILE A 48 -4.71 -4.37 3.07
CA ILE A 48 -3.75 -3.27 2.88
C ILE A 48 -4.18 -2.04 3.69
N ARG A 49 -5.46 -1.64 3.56
CA ARG A 49 -6.02 -0.51 4.32
C ARG A 49 -5.85 -0.73 5.82
N MET A 50 -6.29 -1.88 6.35
CA MET A 50 -6.17 -2.17 7.79
C MET A 50 -4.73 -2.11 8.29
N THR A 51 -3.77 -2.63 7.51
CA THR A 51 -2.34 -2.54 7.85
C THR A 51 -1.87 -1.09 7.91
N MET A 52 -2.31 -0.22 6.98
CA MET A 52 -2.00 1.21 7.04
C MET A 52 -2.63 1.90 8.27
N TYR A 53 -3.85 1.51 8.67
CA TYR A 53 -4.47 2.02 9.88
C TYR A 53 -3.69 1.62 11.14
N GLN A 54 -3.11 0.42 11.16
CA GLN A 54 -2.31 -0.08 12.28
C GLN A 54 -0.93 0.57 12.35
N LEU A 55 -0.22 0.67 11.23
CA LEU A 55 1.12 1.26 11.17
C LEU A 55 1.11 2.79 11.36
N PHE A 56 0.03 3.44 10.91
CA PHE A 56 -0.07 4.89 10.88
C PHE A 56 -1.40 5.35 11.53
N PRO A 57 -1.60 5.12 12.84
CA PRO A 57 -2.88 5.34 13.51
C PRO A 57 -3.26 6.82 13.63
N GLU A 58 -2.28 7.71 13.70
CA GLU A 58 -2.47 9.15 13.90
C GLU A 58 -2.86 9.89 12.62
N GLN A 59 -2.71 9.24 11.46
CA GLN A 59 -2.93 9.86 10.17
C GLN A 59 -4.41 9.87 9.80
N SER A 60 -4.86 10.98 9.22
CA SER A 60 -6.23 11.13 8.73
C SER A 60 -6.51 10.21 7.54
N PHE A 61 -7.79 10.01 7.23
CA PHE A 61 -8.20 9.27 6.03
C PHE A 61 -7.56 9.86 4.76
N GLY A 62 -7.59 11.18 4.60
CA GLY A 62 -7.02 11.85 3.43
C GLY A 62 -5.51 11.67 3.32
N GLU A 63 -4.78 11.67 4.46
CA GLU A 63 -3.35 11.37 4.46
C GLU A 63 -3.11 9.92 4.06
N ARG A 64 -3.85 8.94 4.60
CA ARG A 64 -3.69 7.54 4.19
C ARG A 64 -4.01 7.31 2.71
N THR A 65 -4.97 8.03 2.13
CA THR A 65 -5.21 7.98 0.67
C THR A 65 -3.96 8.40 -0.11
N GLY A 66 -3.23 9.42 0.35
CA GLY A 66 -1.95 9.82 -0.24
C GLY A 66 -0.88 8.72 -0.16
N LEU A 67 -0.83 7.98 0.96
CA LEU A 67 0.07 6.83 1.10
C LEU A 67 -0.32 5.70 0.14
N LEU A 68 -1.61 5.43 -0.05
CA LEU A 68 -2.08 4.36 -0.94
C LEU A 68 -1.68 4.63 -2.40
N ILE A 69 -1.75 5.88 -2.85
CA ILE A 69 -1.30 6.30 -4.19
C ILE A 69 0.21 6.05 -4.33
N LEU A 70 1.01 6.57 -3.40
CA LEU A 70 2.45 6.39 -3.43
C LEU A 70 2.85 4.91 -3.33
N PHE A 71 2.14 4.12 -2.52
CA PHE A 71 2.33 2.68 -2.39
C PHE A 71 2.17 1.99 -3.73
N ARG A 72 1.06 2.25 -4.44
CA ARG A 72 0.81 1.67 -5.76
C ARG A 72 1.91 2.03 -6.76
N ASP A 73 2.31 3.30 -6.80
CA ASP A 73 3.36 3.76 -7.71
C ASP A 73 4.70 3.07 -7.44
N VAL A 74 5.09 2.93 -6.18
CA VAL A 74 6.34 2.24 -5.79
C VAL A 74 6.27 0.75 -6.12
N VAL A 75 5.16 0.07 -5.82
CA VAL A 75 5.02 -1.35 -6.11
C VAL A 75 5.08 -1.60 -7.62
N ARG A 76 4.36 -0.80 -8.42
CA ARG A 76 4.41 -0.93 -9.89
C ARG A 76 5.81 -0.70 -10.44
N ARG A 77 6.55 0.30 -9.93
CA ARG A 77 7.97 0.51 -10.27
C ARG A 77 8.84 -0.70 -9.93
N GLN A 78 8.67 -1.29 -8.74
CA GLN A 78 9.41 -2.50 -8.33
C GLN A 78 9.13 -3.71 -9.22
N LEU A 79 7.92 -3.80 -9.79
CA LEU A 79 7.53 -4.84 -10.73
C LEU A 79 7.97 -4.55 -12.19
N GLY A 80 8.54 -3.39 -12.47
CA GLY A 80 8.86 -2.96 -13.83
C GLY A 80 7.61 -2.65 -14.68
N LEU A 81 6.47 -2.34 -14.05
CA LEU A 81 5.19 -2.02 -14.69
C LEU A 81 5.00 -0.50 -14.89
N GLU A 82 6.10 0.20 -15.16
CA GLU A 82 6.10 1.63 -15.39
C GLU A 82 5.32 1.92 -16.69
N ASN A 83 4.22 2.67 -16.56
CA ASN A 83 3.46 3.25 -17.68
C ASN A 83 4.05 4.61 -18.06
#